data_AF-A0A1E3XGQ6-F1
#
_entry.id   AF-A0A1E3XGQ6-F1
#
_cell.length_a   1.000
_cell.length_b   1.000
_cell.length_c   1.000
_cell.angle_alpha   90.00
_cell.angle_beta   90.00
_cell.angle_gamma   90.00
#
_symmetry.space_group_name_H-M   'P 1'
#
loop_
_entity.id
_entity.type
_entity.pdbx_description
1 polymer ?
#
loop_
_entity_poly.entity_id
_entity_poly.type
_entity_poly.pdbx_seq_one_letter_code
_entity_poly.pdbx_strand_id
1 'polypeptide(L)'
;MSRTNKHIQLNGKYLQDAKTLLDKQDYAQASEKLWGATAQIIKAIALKRGKRLRSHEAINKYIVEISKELNDKSILVYFSVANSLHQNFYENWLAPETVIQDAKIVEKLIKKLRPLAN
;
A
#
# COMPACT_ATOMS: atom_id res chain seq x y z
N MET A 1 14.21 12.36 13.93
CA MET A 1 13.00 11.54 13.60
C MET A 1 13.41 10.11 13.33
N SER A 2 12.71 9.11 13.87
CA SER A 2 13.00 7.70 13.58
C SER A 2 12.69 7.37 12.12
N ARG A 3 13.41 6.40 11.52
CA ARG A 3 13.14 5.94 10.15
C ARG A 3 11.71 5.37 10.00
N THR A 4 11.14 4.79 11.06
CA THR A 4 9.74 4.34 11.10
C THR A 4 8.77 5.51 10.93
N ASN A 5 9.01 6.63 11.63
CA ASN A 5 8.17 7.82 11.49
C ASN A 5 8.20 8.39 10.07
N LYS A 6 9.35 8.31 9.38
CA LYS A 6 9.46 8.71 7.97
C LYS A 6 8.57 7.86 7.06
N HIS A 7 8.54 6.54 7.27
CA HIS A 7 7.66 5.64 6.50
C HIS A 7 6.17 5.92 6.76
N ILE A 8 5.78 6.17 8.01
CA ILE A 8 4.39 6.52 8.37
C ILE A 8 3.98 7.86 7.74
N GLN A 9 4.87 8.86 7.75
CA GLN A 9 4.63 10.16 7.09
C GLN A 9 4.48 9.99 5.57
N LEU A 10 5.34 9.20 4.92
CA LEU A 10 5.24 8.94 3.49
C LEU A 10 3.96 8.16 3.14
N ASN A 11 3.53 7.20 3.98
CA ASN A 11 2.24 6.54 3.81
C ASN A 11 1.09 7.56 3.80
N GLY A 12 1.04 8.46 4.78
CA GLY A 12 0.02 9.51 4.84
C GLY A 12 0.07 10.48 3.65
N LYS A 13 1.28 10.94 3.29
CA LYS A 13 1.48 11.81 2.13
C LYS A 13 0.98 11.15 0.84
N TYR A 14 1.34 9.90 0.59
CA TYR A 14 0.93 9.21 -0.64
C TYR A 14 -0.56 8.94 -0.69
N LEU A 15 -1.23 8.68 0.43
CA LEU A 15 -2.69 8.62 0.47
C LEU A 15 -3.34 9.97 0.09
N GLN A 16 -2.80 11.09 0.56
CA GLN A 16 -3.31 12.40 0.21
C GLN A 16 -3.04 12.76 -1.25
N ASP A 17 -1.85 12.43 -1.75
CA ASP A 17 -1.48 12.62 -3.16
C ASP A 17 -2.39 11.77 -4.06
N ALA A 18 -2.65 10.50 -3.69
CA ALA A 18 -3.54 9.61 -4.42
C ALA A 18 -4.96 10.18 -4.55
N LYS A 19 -5.53 10.70 -3.45
CA LYS A 19 -6.86 11.36 -3.49
C LYS A 19 -6.89 12.53 -4.46
N THR A 20 -5.88 13.40 -4.39
CA THR A 20 -5.76 14.54 -5.29
C THR A 20 -5.65 14.11 -6.76
N LEU A 21 -4.98 12.98 -7.04
CA LEU A 21 -4.83 12.46 -8.39
C LEU A 21 -6.11 11.79 -8.90
N LEU A 22 -6.86 11.09 -8.04
CA LEU A 22 -8.18 10.57 -8.37
C LEU A 22 -9.16 11.69 -8.74
N ASP A 23 -9.17 12.79 -8.00
CA ASP A 23 -10.01 13.96 -8.29
C ASP A 23 -9.66 14.60 -9.64
N LYS A 24 -8.38 14.53 -10.03
CA LYS A 24 -7.86 15.00 -11.32
C LYS A 24 -7.98 13.97 -12.45
N GLN A 25 -8.54 12.79 -12.16
CA GLN A 25 -8.66 11.66 -13.10
C GLN A 25 -7.31 11.15 -13.64
N ASP A 26 -6.22 11.40 -12.91
CA ASP A 26 -4.89 10.83 -13.21
C ASP A 26 -4.78 9.45 -12.56
N TYR A 27 -5.48 8.48 -13.16
CA TYR A 27 -5.65 7.16 -12.58
C TYR A 27 -4.34 6.36 -12.51
N ALA A 28 -3.46 6.48 -13.51
CA ALA A 28 -2.15 5.84 -13.50
C ALA A 28 -1.30 6.31 -12.31
N GLN A 29 -1.17 7.64 -12.11
CA GLN A 29 -0.38 8.15 -10.99
C GLN A 29 -1.07 7.93 -9.65
N ALA A 30 -2.40 7.99 -9.57
CA ALA A 30 -3.13 7.62 -8.38
C ALA A 30 -2.81 6.17 -7.97
N SER A 31 -2.74 5.26 -8.94
CA SER A 31 -2.44 3.85 -8.73
C SER A 31 -1.04 3.64 -8.14
N GLU A 32 -0.03 4.35 -8.66
CA GLU A 32 1.33 4.35 -8.11
C GLU A 32 1.38 4.89 -6.68
N LYS A 33 0.66 5.98 -6.39
CA LYS A 33 0.61 6.52 -5.02
C LYS A 33 -0.07 5.57 -4.03
N LEU A 34 -1.13 4.87 -4.44
CA LEU A 34 -1.81 3.88 -3.61
C LEU A 34 -0.90 2.68 -3.31
N TRP A 35 -0.20 2.16 -4.31
CA TRP A 35 0.77 1.08 -4.09
C TRP A 35 1.94 1.56 -3.23
N GLY A 36 2.47 2.75 -3.51
CA GLY A 36 3.51 3.40 -2.72
C GLY A 36 3.10 3.55 -1.25
N ALA A 37 1.88 4.02 -0.97
CA ALA A 37 1.36 4.14 0.39
C ALA A 37 1.33 2.78 1.12
N THR A 38 0.89 1.73 0.42
CA THR A 38 0.88 0.35 0.93
C THR A 38 2.30 -0.13 1.25
N ALA A 39 3.25 0.08 0.33
CA ALA A 39 4.65 -0.29 0.54
C ALA A 39 5.27 0.44 1.74
N GLN A 40 4.94 1.71 1.95
CA GLN A 40 5.47 2.49 3.09
C GLN A 40 4.95 1.98 4.44
N ILE A 41 3.66 1.64 4.56
CA ILE A 41 3.15 1.11 5.84
C ILE A 41 3.75 -0.26 6.15
N ILE A 42 3.91 -1.13 5.15
CA ILE A 42 4.56 -2.45 5.33
C ILE A 42 6.03 -2.28 5.75
N LYS A 43 6.76 -1.34 5.13
CA LYS A 43 8.14 -1.00 5.53
C LYS A 43 8.22 -0.45 6.96
N ALA A 44 7.24 0.35 7.39
CA ALA A 44 7.19 0.86 8.76
C ALA A 44 7.04 -0.28 9.78
N ILE A 45 6.13 -1.23 9.54
CA ILE A 45 5.92 -2.41 10.39
C ILE A 45 7.20 -3.24 10.47
N ALA A 46 7.79 -3.57 9.32
CA ALA A 46 9.03 -4.35 9.26
C ALA A 46 10.14 -3.69 10.08
N LEU A 47 10.33 -2.38 9.91
CA LEU A 47 11.37 -1.63 10.58
C LEU A 47 11.17 -1.56 12.09
N LYS A 48 9.91 -1.42 12.55
CA LYS A 48 9.56 -1.50 13.97
C LYS A 48 9.94 -2.86 14.56
N ARG A 49 9.86 -3.93 13.77
CA ARG A 49 10.25 -5.30 14.14
C ARG A 49 11.71 -5.63 13.80
N GLY A 50 12.57 -4.62 13.60
CA GLY A 50 14.00 -4.81 13.35
C GLY A 50 14.36 -5.35 11.95
N LYS A 51 13.40 -5.46 11.03
CA LYS A 51 13.62 -5.93 9.65
C LYS A 51 13.70 -4.74 8.67
N ARG A 52 14.54 -4.82 7.64
CA ARG A 52 14.61 -3.81 6.58
C ARG A 52 14.27 -4.42 5.22
N LEU A 53 13.12 -4.06 4.66
CA LEU A 53 12.68 -4.51 3.34
C LEU A 53 13.26 -3.61 2.24
N ARG A 54 13.96 -4.21 1.26
CA ARG A 54 14.68 -3.48 0.20
C ARG A 54 14.17 -3.74 -1.23
N SER A 55 13.22 -4.66 -1.42
CA SER A 55 12.68 -5.03 -2.73
C SER A 55 11.17 -5.26 -2.67
N HIS A 56 10.50 -5.27 -3.83
CA HIS A 56 9.09 -5.64 -3.94
C HIS A 56 8.85 -7.09 -3.50
N GLU A 57 9.78 -7.99 -3.83
CA GLU A 57 9.76 -9.37 -3.37
C GLU A 57 9.79 -9.45 -1.83
N ALA A 58 10.63 -8.66 -1.16
CA ALA A 58 10.68 -8.64 0.30
C ALA A 58 9.36 -8.14 0.92
N ILE A 59 8.69 -7.17 0.29
CA ILE A 59 7.35 -6.71 0.71
C ILE A 59 6.32 -7.83 0.54
N ASN A 60 6.34 -8.53 -0.60
CA ASN A 60 5.46 -9.66 -0.88
C ASN A 60 5.64 -10.82 0.12
N LYS A 61 6.88 -11.18 0.46
CA LYS A 61 7.13 -12.22 1.47
C LYS A 61 6.64 -11.77 2.85
N TYR A 62 6.88 -10.51 3.19
CA TYR A 62 6.54 -10.01 4.51
C TYR A 62 5.04 -9.83 4.74
N ILE A 63 4.26 -9.46 3.72
CA ILE A 63 2.80 -9.36 3.85
C ILE A 63 2.15 -10.74 4.10
N VAL A 64 2.77 -11.82 3.58
CA VAL A 64 2.36 -13.20 3.89
C VAL A 64 2.61 -13.55 5.34
N GLU A 65 3.74 -13.13 5.92
CA GLU A 65 4.01 -13.28 7.36
C GLU A 65 2.93 -12.56 8.20
N ILE A 66 2.62 -11.30 7.86
CA ILE A 66 1.60 -10.51 8.57
C ILE A 66 0.21 -11.17 8.46
N SER A 67 -0.17 -11.66 7.28
CA SER A 67 -1.46 -12.33 7.08
C SER A 67 -1.61 -13.58 7.95
N LYS A 68 -0.54 -14.38 8.06
CA LYS A 68 -0.50 -15.56 8.94
C LYS A 68 -0.57 -15.18 10.42
N GLU A 69 0.20 -14.17 10.82
CA GLU A 69 0.22 -13.67 12.21
C GLU A 69 -1.16 -13.20 12.68
N LEU A 70 -1.88 -12.47 11.82
CA LEU A 70 -3.22 -11.96 12.12
C LEU A 70 -4.34 -12.97 11.86
N ASN A 71 -4.03 -14.16 11.34
CA ASN A 71 -5.00 -15.13 10.83
C ASN A 71 -6.05 -14.49 9.90
N ASP A 72 -5.62 -13.54 9.06
CA ASP A 72 -6.49 -12.74 8.20
C ASP A 72 -6.04 -12.85 6.73
N LYS A 73 -6.72 -13.72 5.97
CA LYS A 73 -6.46 -13.93 4.54
C LYS A 73 -6.86 -12.73 3.67
N SER A 74 -7.74 -11.84 4.16
CA SER A 74 -8.15 -10.65 3.39
C SER A 74 -6.96 -9.72 3.10
N ILE A 75 -5.92 -9.75 3.94
CA ILE A 75 -4.68 -9.00 3.74
C ILE A 75 -4.02 -9.38 2.42
N LEU A 76 -3.97 -10.68 2.08
CA LEU A 76 -3.39 -11.14 0.82
C LEU A 76 -4.22 -10.70 -0.37
N VAL A 77 -5.54 -10.83 -0.27
CA VAL A 77 -6.48 -10.41 -1.33
C VAL A 77 -6.35 -8.92 -1.60
N TYR A 78 -6.34 -8.09 -0.56
CA TYR A 78 -6.21 -6.63 -0.72
C TYR A 78 -4.83 -6.22 -1.21
N PHE A 79 -3.78 -6.96 -0.83
CA PHE A 79 -2.45 -6.70 -1.35
C PHE A 79 -2.31 -7.07 -2.83
N SER A 80 -2.98 -8.12 -3.31
CA SER A 80 -3.08 -8.42 -4.75
C SER A 80 -3.74 -7.28 -5.52
N VAL A 81 -4.76 -6.63 -4.94
CA VAL A 81 -5.36 -5.41 -5.53
C VAL A 81 -4.36 -4.26 -5.59
N ALA A 82 -3.57 -4.05 -4.52
CA ALA A 82 -2.49 -3.06 -4.57
C ALA A 82 -1.47 -3.36 -5.68
N ASN A 83 -1.11 -4.64 -5.91
CA ASN A 83 -0.22 -5.04 -7.01
C ASN A 83 -0.84 -4.77 -8.39
N SER A 84 -2.16 -4.96 -8.55
CA SER A 84 -2.88 -4.60 -9.79
C SER A 84 -2.77 -3.10 -10.08
N LEU A 85 -2.94 -2.25 -9.07
CA LEU A 85 -2.73 -0.81 -9.18
C LEU A 85 -1.29 -0.46 -9.59
N HIS A 86 -0.30 -1.17 -9.03
CA HIS A 86 1.10 -0.96 -9.42
C HIS A 86 1.35 -1.33 -10.88
N GLN A 87 0.74 -2.41 -11.39
CA GLN A 87 0.79 -2.74 -12.81
C GLN A 87 0.08 -1.68 -13.64
N ASN A 88 -1.08 -1.17 -13.17
CA ASN A 88 -1.82 -0.11 -13.83
C ASN A 88 -1.02 1.19 -14.00
N PHE A 89 -0.07 1.50 -13.11
CA PHE A 89 0.81 2.64 -13.32
C PHE A 89 1.61 2.53 -14.64
N TYR A 90 2.05 1.32 -15.01
CA TYR A 90 2.84 1.08 -16.22
C TYR A 90 1.99 0.89 -17.47
N GLU A 91 0.85 0.21 -17.33
CA GLU A 91 0.03 -0.21 -18.46
C GLU A 91 -1.20 0.68 -18.69
N ASN A 92 -1.62 1.45 -17.67
CA ASN A 92 -2.81 2.31 -17.68
C ASN A 92 -4.05 1.63 -18.28
N TRP A 93 -4.26 0.37 -17.89
CA TRP A 93 -5.22 -0.56 -18.51
C TRP A 93 -6.53 -0.70 -17.73
N LEU A 94 -6.55 -0.30 -16.45
CA LEU A 94 -7.75 -0.35 -15.62
C LEU A 94 -8.72 0.77 -15.98
N ALA A 95 -10.00 0.42 -16.05
CA ALA A 95 -11.07 1.41 -16.14
C ALA A 95 -11.08 2.32 -14.89
N PRO A 96 -11.46 3.61 -15.03
CA PRO A 96 -11.60 4.55 -13.91
C PRO A 96 -12.33 3.99 -12.68
N GLU A 97 -13.45 3.31 -12.91
CA GLU A 97 -14.29 2.73 -11.87
C GLU A 97 -13.55 1.67 -11.06
N THR A 98 -12.71 0.86 -11.73
CA THR A 98 -11.87 -0.14 -11.09
C THR A 98 -10.81 0.54 -10.22
N VAL A 99 -10.14 1.58 -10.71
CA VAL A 99 -9.13 2.31 -9.92
C VAL A 99 -9.74 2.96 -8.68
N ILE A 100 -10.94 3.54 -8.80
CA ILE A 100 -11.67 4.13 -7.67
C ILE A 100 -12.08 3.07 -6.65
N GLN A 101 -12.52 1.89 -7.10
CA GLN A 101 -12.87 0.79 -6.21
C GLN A 101 -11.63 0.20 -5.52
N ASP A 102 -10.55 -0.01 -6.25
CA ASP A 102 -9.30 -0.56 -5.75
C ASP A 102 -8.63 0.38 -4.74
N ALA A 103 -8.76 1.71 -4.94
CA ALA A 103 -8.35 2.70 -3.95
C ALA A 103 -9.01 2.47 -2.57
N LYS A 104 -10.32 2.19 -2.54
CA LYS A 104 -11.05 1.88 -1.29
C LYS A 104 -10.56 0.58 -0.65
N ILE A 105 -10.16 -0.40 -1.45
CA ILE A 105 -9.60 -1.67 -0.96
C ILE A 105 -8.21 -1.42 -0.34
N VAL A 106 -7.37 -0.61 -0.98
CA VAL A 106 -6.06 -0.20 -0.45
C VAL A 106 -6.22 0.57 0.87
N GLU A 107 -7.19 1.48 0.97
CA GLU A 107 -7.47 2.19 2.24
C GLU A 107 -7.87 1.22 3.37
N LYS A 108 -8.68 0.19 3.07
CA LYS A 108 -9.02 -0.87 4.04
C LYS A 108 -7.79 -1.67 4.47
N LEU A 109 -6.91 -2.02 3.54
CA LEU A 109 -5.64 -2.71 3.84
C LEU A 109 -4.78 -1.84 4.76
N ILE A 110 -4.56 -0.57 4.43
CA ILE A 110 -3.74 0.32 5.25
C ILE A 110 -4.36 0.51 6.64
N LYS A 111 -5.69 0.61 6.75
CA LYS A 111 -6.37 0.68 8.05
C LYS A 111 -6.11 -0.56 8.92
N LYS A 112 -6.08 -1.76 8.32
CA LYS A 112 -5.73 -3.01 9.02
C LYS A 112 -4.27 -3.05 9.46
N LEU A 113 -3.36 -2.54 8.62
CA LEU A 113 -1.91 -2.59 8.85
C LEU A 113 -1.42 -1.51 9.83
N ARG A 114 -2.05 -0.34 9.86
CA ARG A 114 -1.58 0.83 10.61
C ARG A 114 -1.33 0.58 12.11
N PRO A 115 -2.17 -0.17 12.85
CA PRO A 115 -1.91 -0.46 14.27
C PRO A 115 -0.59 -1.20 14.53
N LEU A 116 -0.10 -1.98 13.55
CA LEU A 116 1.16 -2.72 13.68
C LEU A 116 2.40 -1.81 13.52
N ALA A 117 2.22 -0.60 12.96
CA ALA A 117 3.29 0.36 12.70
C ALA A 117 3.51 1.36 13.85
N ASN A 118 2.53 1.51 14.75
CA ASN A 118 2.55 2.43 15.90
C ASN A 118 3.30 1.82 17.07
#